data_AF-A0A2V7RKG9-F1
#
_entry.id   AF-A0A2V7RKG9-F1
#
_cell.length_a   1.000
_cell.length_b   1.000
_cell.length_c   1.000
_cell.angle_alpha   90.00
_cell.angle_beta   90.00
_cell.angle_gamma   90.00
#
_symmetry.space_group_name_H-M   'P 1'
#
loop_
_entity.id
_entity.type
_entity.pdbx_description
1 polymer ?
#
loop_
_entity_poly.entity_id
_entity_poly.type
_entity_poly.pdbx_seq_one_letter_code
_entity_poly.pdbx_strand_id
1 'polypeptide(L)'
;MEAEVYPDPPVSNFISQQFVPVRIHIKEQPTMWKRFNVRWTPTVLVLAPDGKEVRRIEGFLPQDELLGQLELALAFLAVEKKDWPVAQREFERVIERFPETDAGPEALYWSGVAQYSSSHDASVLKALGKKFKERYTETSWAKRASIW
;
A
#
# COMPACT_ATOMS: atom_id res chain seq x y z
N MET A 1 19.24 -14.16 13.88
CA MET A 1 18.01 -13.50 14.33
C MET A 1 17.13 -13.34 13.12
N GLU A 2 16.24 -14.30 12.86
CA GLU A 2 15.11 -14.05 11.96
C GLU A 2 14.12 -13.25 12.80
N ALA A 3 14.04 -11.94 12.57
CA ALA A 3 12.95 -11.16 13.13
C ALA A 3 11.70 -11.54 12.35
N GLU A 4 10.88 -12.45 12.90
CA GLU A 4 9.58 -12.74 12.30
C GLU A 4 8.65 -11.56 12.58
N VAL A 5 8.31 -10.79 11.54
CA VAL A 5 7.40 -9.64 11.64
C VAL A 5 5.92 -10.05 11.77
N TYR A 6 5.55 -11.23 11.26
CA TYR A 6 4.14 -11.67 11.22
C TYR A 6 3.56 -12.05 12.59
N PRO A 7 4.30 -12.71 13.51
CA PRO A 7 3.80 -13.02 14.86
C PRO A 7 3.75 -11.80 15.80
N ASP A 8 4.31 -10.65 15.40
CA ASP A 8 4.26 -9.43 16.19
C ASP A 8 2.79 -9.03 16.47
N PRO A 9 2.39 -8.72 17.73
CA PRO A 9 0.98 -8.50 18.05
C PRO A 9 0.31 -7.36 17.26
N PRO A 10 0.90 -6.16 17.09
CA PRO A 10 0.41 -5.15 16.16
C PRO A 10 0.10 -5.70 14.75
N VAL A 11 1.03 -6.45 14.16
CA VAL A 11 0.90 -6.97 12.79
C VAL A 11 -0.15 -8.07 12.70
N SER A 12 -0.08 -9.07 13.57
CA SER A 12 -1.01 -10.21 13.58
C SER A 12 -2.45 -9.78 13.89
N ASN A 13 -2.65 -8.84 14.82
CA ASN A 13 -3.96 -8.28 15.11
C ASN A 13 -4.52 -7.51 13.90
N PHE A 14 -3.70 -6.66 13.26
CA PHE A 14 -4.13 -5.93 12.09
C PHE A 14 -4.51 -6.88 10.94
N ILE A 15 -3.67 -7.88 10.66
CA ILE A 15 -3.93 -8.88 9.61
C ILE A 15 -5.22 -9.64 9.89
N SER A 16 -5.42 -10.14 11.11
CA SER A 16 -6.61 -10.94 11.46
C SER A 16 -7.92 -10.14 11.46
N GLN A 17 -7.86 -8.83 11.70
CA GLN A 17 -9.04 -7.96 11.68
C GLN A 17 -9.43 -7.50 10.28
N GLN A 18 -8.45 -7.26 9.40
CA GLN A 18 -8.68 -6.63 8.09
C GLN A 18 -8.59 -7.62 6.92
N PHE A 19 -7.98 -8.79 7.12
CA PHE A 19 -7.70 -9.76 6.06
C PHE A 19 -8.06 -11.18 6.47
N VAL A 20 -8.16 -12.05 5.47
CA VAL A 20 -8.16 -13.52 5.66
C VAL A 20 -6.72 -14.00 5.42
N PRO A 21 -5.93 -14.30 6.46
CA PRO A 21 -4.53 -14.70 6.28
C PRO A 21 -4.41 -16.10 5.71
N VAL A 22 -3.56 -16.26 4.69
CA VAL A 22 -3.19 -17.56 4.13
C VAL A 22 -1.67 -17.66 4.08
N ARG A 23 -1.10 -18.66 4.74
CA ARG A 23 0.32 -18.96 4.70
C ARG A 23 0.57 -20.16 3.78
N ILE A 24 1.47 -19.98 2.81
CA ILE A 24 1.85 -21.03 1.86
C ILE A 24 3.34 -21.30 2.02
N HIS A 25 3.69 -22.55 2.31
CA HIS A 25 5.06 -23.01 2.28
C HIS A 25 5.38 -23.59 0.89
N ILE A 26 6.25 -22.93 0.14
CA ILE A 26 6.50 -23.25 -1.27
C ILE A 26 7.05 -24.66 -1.52
N LYS A 27 7.73 -25.26 -0.53
CA LYS A 27 8.26 -26.63 -0.65
C LYS A 27 7.15 -27.67 -0.53
N GLU A 28 6.08 -27.37 0.21
CA GLU A 28 4.92 -28.24 0.37
C GLU A 28 3.89 -28.04 -0.75
N GLN A 29 3.82 -26.83 -1.32
CA GLN A 29 2.86 -26.48 -2.37
C GLN A 29 3.55 -25.82 -3.58
N PRO A 30 4.41 -26.54 -4.32
CA PRO A 30 5.25 -25.98 -5.39
C PRO A 30 4.44 -25.42 -6.58
N THR A 31 3.21 -25.89 -6.78
CA THR A 31 2.31 -25.36 -7.83
C THR A 31 1.93 -23.89 -7.59
N MET A 32 1.95 -23.44 -6.33
CA MET A 32 1.63 -22.06 -5.96
C MET A 32 2.65 -21.07 -6.50
N TRP A 33 3.92 -21.48 -6.64
CA TRP A 33 4.98 -20.65 -7.22
C TRP A 33 4.60 -20.15 -8.61
N LYS A 34 4.16 -21.08 -9.47
CA LYS A 34 3.72 -20.75 -10.84
C LYS A 34 2.37 -20.02 -10.83
N ARG A 35 1.40 -20.51 -10.04
CA ARG A 35 0.04 -19.93 -9.99
C ARG A 35 0.07 -18.43 -9.66
N PHE A 36 0.90 -18.03 -8.70
CA PHE A 36 0.97 -16.66 -8.22
C PHE A 36 2.16 -15.87 -8.78
N ASN A 37 2.84 -16.41 -9.80
CA ASN A 37 4.00 -15.78 -10.42
C ASN A 37 5.05 -15.33 -9.39
N VAL A 38 5.33 -16.16 -8.39
CA VAL A 38 6.32 -15.86 -7.35
C VAL A 38 7.70 -15.86 -7.99
N ARG A 39 8.52 -14.85 -7.67
CA ARG A 39 9.91 -14.74 -8.15
C ARG A 39 10.93 -14.95 -7.04
N TRP A 40 10.57 -14.54 -5.82
CA TRP A 40 11.46 -14.57 -4.67
C TRP A 40 10.66 -14.79 -3.37
N THR A 41 11.33 -15.17 -2.28
CA THR A 41 10.71 -15.34 -0.96
C THR A 41 11.42 -14.54 0.12
N PRO A 42 10.71 -13.99 1.12
CA PRO A 42 9.24 -14.01 1.25
C PRO A 42 8.55 -13.14 0.19
N THR A 43 7.32 -13.49 -0.17
CA THR A 43 6.43 -12.65 -1.00
C THR A 43 5.06 -12.61 -0.33
N VAL A 44 4.53 -11.41 -0.11
CA VAL A 44 3.16 -11.18 0.35
C VAL A 44 2.33 -10.69 -0.82
N LEU A 45 1.17 -11.31 -1.00
CA LEU A 45 0.17 -10.89 -1.98
C LEU A 45 -1.09 -10.48 -1.24
N VAL A 46 -1.61 -9.30 -1.57
CA VAL A 46 -2.95 -8.86 -1.16
C VAL A 46 -3.84 -9.00 -2.37
N LEU A 47 -4.88 -9.82 -2.22
CA LEU A 47 -5.87 -10.08 -3.26
C LEU A 47 -7.20 -9.45 -2.87
N ALA A 48 -7.90 -8.87 -3.83
CA ALA A 48 -9.29 -8.48 -3.69
C ALA A 48 -10.19 -9.74 -3.59
N PRO A 49 -11.45 -9.60 -3.13
CA PRO A 49 -12.37 -10.74 -2.99
C PRO A 49 -12.64 -11.51 -4.29
N ASP A 50 -12.47 -10.87 -5.45
CA ASP A 50 -12.60 -11.49 -6.77
C ASP A 50 -11.32 -12.23 -7.23
N GLY A 51 -10.27 -12.22 -6.41
CA GLY A 51 -8.99 -12.86 -6.67
C GLY A 51 -7.99 -11.99 -7.44
N LYS A 52 -8.34 -10.75 -7.79
CA LYS A 52 -7.39 -9.82 -8.44
C LYS A 52 -6.29 -9.40 -7.46
N GLU A 53 -5.05 -9.43 -7.92
CA GLU A 53 -3.92 -8.91 -7.14
C GLU A 53 -4.02 -7.38 -7.03
N VAL A 54 -4.03 -6.88 -5.80
CA VAL A 54 -4.09 -5.46 -5.48
C VAL A 54 -2.72 -4.93 -5.08
N ARG A 55 -1.94 -5.76 -4.36
CA ARG A 55 -0.58 -5.41 -3.95
C ARG A 55 0.30 -6.64 -3.85
N ARG A 56 1.58 -6.44 -4.16
CA ARG A 56 2.65 -7.41 -3.99
C ARG A 56 3.80 -6.76 -3.25
N ILE A 57 4.33 -7.49 -2.28
CA ILE A 57 5.51 -7.11 -1.51
C ILE A 57 6.50 -8.27 -1.66
N GLU A 58 7.65 -8.00 -2.28
CA GLU A 58 8.71 -8.99 -2.44
C GLU A 58 9.85 -8.66 -1.45
N GLY A 59 10.29 -9.65 -0.69
CA GLY A 59 11.28 -9.48 0.36
C GLY A 59 10.69 -9.16 1.74
N PHE A 60 11.58 -9.01 2.71
CA PHE A 60 11.22 -8.70 4.10
C PHE A 60 11.03 -7.19 4.28
N LEU A 61 10.02 -6.81 5.07
CA LEU A 61 9.82 -5.45 5.55
C LEU A 61 9.72 -5.44 7.08
N PRO A 62 10.28 -4.42 7.76
CA PRO A 62 10.03 -4.21 9.18
C PRO A 62 8.55 -3.87 9.45
N GLN A 63 8.16 -3.89 10.72
CA GLN A 63 6.77 -3.79 11.18
C GLN A 63 5.97 -2.64 10.52
N ASP A 64 6.45 -1.41 10.66
CA ASP A 64 5.71 -0.23 10.19
C ASP A 64 5.67 -0.15 8.66
N GLU A 65 6.73 -0.56 7.98
CA GLU A 65 6.75 -0.69 6.52
C GLU A 65 5.71 -1.70 6.04
N LEU A 66 5.64 -2.88 6.68
CA LEU A 66 4.64 -3.88 6.33
C LEU A 66 3.22 -3.38 6.57
N LEU A 67 2.95 -2.77 7.73
CA LEU A 67 1.63 -2.21 8.05
C LEU A 67 1.22 -1.10 7.08
N GLY A 68 2.14 -0.18 6.76
CA GLY A 68 1.90 0.87 5.77
C GLY A 68 1.56 0.30 4.39
N GLN A 69 2.27 -0.73 3.94
CA GLN A 69 1.96 -1.42 2.68
C GLN A 69 0.60 -2.12 2.70
N LEU A 70 0.23 -2.75 3.81
CA LEU A 70 -1.08 -3.40 3.93
C LEU A 70 -2.23 -2.37 3.95
N GLU A 71 -2.06 -1.22 4.60
CA GLU A 71 -3.07 -0.16 4.57
C GLU A 71 -3.18 0.51 3.20
N LEU A 72 -2.07 0.67 2.47
CA LEU A 72 -2.14 1.05 1.06
C LEU A 72 -3.00 0.07 0.27
N ALA A 73 -2.82 -1.24 0.45
CA ALA A 73 -3.63 -2.23 -0.26
C ALA A 73 -5.13 -2.06 0.01
N LEU A 74 -5.52 -1.75 1.25
CA LEU A 74 -6.92 -1.43 1.60
C LEU A 74 -7.40 -0.14 0.92
N ALA A 75 -6.59 0.91 0.86
CA ALA A 75 -6.92 2.15 0.16
C ALA A 75 -7.11 1.91 -1.35
N PHE A 76 -6.27 1.09 -1.97
CA PHE A 76 -6.41 0.72 -3.38
C PHE A 76 -7.65 -0.13 -3.67
N LEU A 77 -8.19 -0.90 -2.71
CA LEU A 77 -9.49 -1.55 -2.89
C LEU A 77 -10.62 -0.54 -3.11
N ALA A 78 -10.55 0.64 -2.47
CA ALA A 78 -11.52 1.71 -2.70
C ALA A 78 -11.33 2.35 -4.09
N VAL A 79 -10.08 2.51 -4.54
CA VAL A 79 -9.75 2.96 -5.91
C VAL A 79 -10.33 2.01 -6.97
N GLU A 80 -10.17 0.70 -6.78
CA GLU A 80 -10.73 -0.32 -7.69
C GLU A 80 -12.26 -0.25 -7.77
N LYS A 81 -12.92 0.09 -6.66
CA LYS A 81 -14.36 0.33 -6.60
C LYS A 81 -14.78 1.71 -7.10
N LYS A 82 -13.82 2.57 -7.47
CA LYS A 82 -14.01 3.99 -7.83
C LYS A 82 -14.68 4.81 -6.72
N ASP A 83 -14.54 4.37 -5.47
CA ASP A 83 -15.01 5.12 -4.31
C ASP A 83 -13.92 6.12 -3.88
N TRP A 84 -13.84 7.21 -4.64
CA TRP A 84 -12.80 8.23 -4.47
C TRP A 84 -12.80 8.89 -3.08
N PRO A 85 -13.96 9.24 -2.48
CA PRO A 85 -13.99 9.78 -1.12
C PRO A 85 -13.41 8.81 -0.08
N VAL A 86 -13.76 7.52 -0.16
CA VAL A 86 -13.20 6.52 0.75
C VAL A 86 -11.71 6.31 0.47
N ALA A 87 -11.31 6.20 -0.79
CA ALA A 87 -9.90 6.04 -1.16
C ALA A 87 -9.04 7.19 -0.61
N GLN A 88 -9.47 8.44 -0.80
CA GLN A 88 -8.76 9.61 -0.28
C GLN A 88 -8.58 9.51 1.24
N ARG A 89 -9.65 9.22 1.98
CA ARG A 89 -9.61 9.09 3.45
C ARG A 89 -8.64 7.99 3.90
N GLU A 90 -8.67 6.82 3.25
CA GLU A 90 -7.78 5.72 3.65
C GLU A 90 -6.32 6.02 3.28
N PHE A 91 -6.04 6.72 2.19
CA PHE A 91 -4.68 7.21 1.92
C PHE A 91 -4.23 8.25 2.95
N GLU A 92 -5.09 9.18 3.35
CA GLU A 92 -4.79 10.14 4.42
C GLU A 92 -4.44 9.44 5.74
N ARG A 93 -5.16 8.35 6.07
CA ARG A 93 -4.84 7.51 7.23
C ARG A 93 -3.43 6.89 7.15
N VAL A 94 -3.00 6.43 5.97
CA VAL A 94 -1.64 5.91 5.77
C VAL A 94 -0.60 7.00 6.02
N ILE A 95 -0.84 8.22 5.52
CA ILE A 95 0.08 9.35 5.72
C ILE A 95 0.17 9.72 7.20
N GLU A 96 -0.96 9.68 7.92
CA GLU A 96 -1.00 9.99 9.36
C GLU A 96 -0.25 8.95 10.20
N ARG A 97 -0.45 7.66 9.89
CA ARG A 97 0.04 6.55 10.73
C ARG A 97 1.42 6.04 10.35
N PHE A 98 1.76 6.09 9.06
CA PHE A 98 3.04 5.61 8.53
C PHE A 98 3.79 6.70 7.74
N PRO A 99 3.92 7.92 8.30
CA PRO A 99 4.47 9.07 7.59
C PRO A 99 5.91 8.87 7.12
N GLU A 100 6.73 8.09 7.83
CA GLU A 100 8.16 7.91 7.54
C GLU A 100 8.48 6.65 6.71
N THR A 101 7.46 5.89 6.33
CA THR A 101 7.62 4.65 5.54
C THR A 101 7.57 4.93 4.05
N ASP A 102 7.97 3.95 3.22
CA ASP A 102 7.80 4.02 1.76
C ASP A 102 6.33 4.13 1.33
N ALA A 103 5.40 3.75 2.22
CA ALA A 103 3.96 3.86 1.97
C ALA A 103 3.44 5.31 2.04
N GLY A 104 4.03 6.15 2.89
CA GLY A 104 3.65 7.56 3.07
C GLY A 104 3.64 8.39 1.79
N PRO A 105 4.76 8.46 1.02
CA PRO A 105 4.79 9.22 -0.23
C PRO A 105 3.87 8.64 -1.31
N GLU A 106 3.70 7.31 -1.37
CA GLU A 106 2.72 6.70 -2.27
C GLU A 106 1.30 7.13 -1.91
N ALA A 107 0.94 7.06 -0.63
CA ALA A 107 -0.38 7.47 -0.15
C ALA A 107 -0.66 8.95 -0.40
N LEU A 108 0.32 9.84 -0.19
CA LEU A 108 0.16 11.26 -0.49
C LEU A 108 -0.17 11.51 -1.96
N TYR A 109 0.55 10.83 -2.86
CA TYR A 109 0.28 10.93 -4.30
C TYR A 109 -1.15 10.50 -4.62
N TRP A 110 -1.55 9.32 -4.17
CA TRP A 110 -2.85 8.76 -4.50
C TRP A 110 -4.03 9.41 -3.78
N SER A 111 -3.81 10.01 -2.61
CA SER A 111 -4.79 10.88 -1.94
C SER A 111 -5.18 12.05 -2.84
N GLY A 112 -4.21 12.75 -3.44
CA GLY A 112 -4.53 13.85 -4.35
C GLY A 112 -5.11 13.39 -5.69
N VAL A 113 -4.71 12.21 -6.20
CA VAL A 113 -5.37 11.60 -7.37
C VAL A 113 -6.83 11.28 -7.08
N ALA A 114 -7.14 10.73 -5.90
CA ALA A 114 -8.52 10.45 -5.49
C ALA A 114 -9.33 11.74 -5.32
N GLN A 115 -8.75 12.75 -4.67
CA GLN A 115 -9.38 14.06 -4.51
C GLN A 115 -9.65 14.73 -5.87
N TYR A 116 -8.69 14.70 -6.80
CA TYR A 116 -8.88 15.18 -8.17
C TYR A 116 -9.97 14.39 -8.89
N SER A 117 -9.98 13.05 -8.76
CA SER A 117 -10.97 12.20 -9.42
C SER A 117 -12.40 12.45 -8.91
N SER A 118 -12.56 12.89 -7.66
CA SER A 118 -13.85 13.29 -7.11
C SER A 118 -14.26 14.71 -7.51
N SER A 119 -13.32 15.67 -7.49
CA SER A 119 -13.61 17.11 -7.63
C SER A 119 -13.46 17.64 -9.06
N HIS A 120 -12.66 16.97 -9.89
CA HIS A 120 -12.16 17.44 -11.18
C HIS A 120 -11.39 18.78 -11.11
N ASP A 121 -10.94 19.18 -9.92
CA ASP A 121 -10.22 20.44 -9.70
C ASP A 121 -8.71 20.24 -9.83
N ALA A 122 -8.12 20.77 -10.90
CA ALA A 122 -6.68 20.71 -11.14
C ALA A 122 -5.86 21.47 -10.09
N SER A 123 -6.46 22.39 -9.32
CA SER A 123 -5.78 23.11 -8.23
C SER A 123 -5.26 22.16 -7.14
N VAL A 124 -5.95 21.03 -6.96
CA VAL A 124 -5.56 19.95 -6.03
C VAL A 124 -4.19 19.39 -6.39
N LEU A 125 -3.92 19.15 -7.68
CA LEU A 125 -2.66 18.57 -8.14
C LEU A 125 -1.50 19.55 -7.95
N LYS A 126 -1.73 20.85 -8.17
CA LYS A 126 -0.75 21.90 -7.88
C LYS A 126 -0.44 21.98 -6.38
N ALA A 127 -1.47 21.90 -5.53
CA ALA A 127 -1.28 21.86 -4.08
C ALA A 127 -0.53 20.60 -3.63
N LEU A 128 -0.79 19.46 -4.26
CA LEU A 128 -0.07 18.21 -4.03
C LEU A 128 1.42 18.33 -4.38
N GLY A 129 1.75 18.94 -5.52
CA GLY A 129 3.14 19.24 -5.89
C GLY A 129 3.85 20.11 -4.86
N LYS A 130 3.16 21.06 -4.23
CA LYS A 130 3.70 21.85 -3.11
C LYS A 130 3.96 20.96 -1.87
N LYS A 131 3.02 20.10 -1.50
CA LYS A 131 3.21 19.15 -0.37
C LYS A 131 4.45 18.28 -0.57
N PHE A 132 4.68 17.77 -1.79
CA PHE A 132 5.88 16.98 -2.11
C PHE A 132 7.20 17.75 -2.01
N LYS A 133 7.17 19.08 -2.20
CA LYS A 133 8.34 19.96 -2.00
C LYS A 133 8.63 20.24 -0.53
N GLU A 134 7.62 20.14 0.33
CA GLU A 134 7.74 20.32 1.78
C GLU A 134 8.14 19.01 2.48
N ARG A 135 7.64 17.88 2.00
CA ARG A 135 7.84 16.53 2.54
C ARG A 135 7.80 15.56 1.38
N TYR A 136 8.68 14.58 1.28
CA TYR A 136 8.66 13.73 0.07
C TYR A 136 9.85 13.87 -0.86
N THR A 137 10.69 14.89 -0.67
CA THR A 137 11.48 15.51 -1.74
C THR A 137 12.40 14.56 -2.50
N GLU A 138 12.96 13.57 -1.82
CA GLU A 138 13.93 12.63 -2.41
C GLU A 138 13.30 11.33 -2.94
N THR A 139 11.97 11.18 -2.81
CA THR A 139 11.26 9.96 -3.21
C THR A 139 10.96 9.90 -4.71
N SER A 140 10.76 8.69 -5.22
CA SER A 140 10.31 8.50 -6.61
C SER A 140 8.92 9.11 -6.86
N TRP A 141 8.07 9.20 -5.83
CA TRP A 141 6.76 9.82 -5.90
C TRP A 141 6.81 11.34 -6.03
N ALA A 142 7.79 12.02 -5.42
CA ALA A 142 7.99 13.45 -5.66
C ALA A 142 8.29 13.75 -7.14
N LYS A 143 9.09 12.89 -7.80
CA LYS A 143 9.35 13.00 -9.25
C LYS A 143 8.08 12.79 -10.10
N ARG A 144 7.16 11.95 -9.64
CA ARG A 144 5.86 11.73 -10.30
C ARG A 144 4.90 12.89 -10.05
N ALA A 145 4.99 13.55 -8.91
CA ALA A 145 4.14 14.70 -8.57
C ALA A 145 4.64 16.01 -9.21
N SER A 146 5.89 16.07 -9.68
CA SER A 146 6.48 17.30 -10.23
C SER A 146 6.00 17.69 -11.63
N ILE A 147 5.17 16.85 -12.28
CA ILE A 147 4.62 17.12 -13.61
C ILE A 147 3.34 17.99 -13.57
N TRP A 148 2.84 18.33 -12.37
CA TRP A 148 1.62 19.10 -12.15
C TRP A 148 1.88 20.48 -11.52
#